data_AF-U1X6I4-F1
#
_entry.id   AF-U1X6I4-F1
#
_cell.length_a   1.000
_cell.length_b   1.000
_cell.length_c   1.000
_cell.angle_alpha   90.00
_cell.angle_beta   90.00
_cell.angle_gamma   90.00
#
_symmetry.space_group_name_H-M   'P 1'
#
loop_
_entity.id
_entity.type
_entity.pdbx_description
1 polymer ?
#
loop_
_entity_poly.entity_id
_entity_poly.type
_entity_poly.pdbx_seq_one_letter_code
_entity_poly.pdbx_strand_id
1 'polypeptide(L)'
;MKIPVGISNRHVHLSREHLDILFGKGYELTKIKDLRQKGQFAAEETIDIEGPKGKISHVRILGPERNKTQVEISKTDGYVLGVNPPMRDSGDLAETPGITIIGPRGQVMLQEGLIIAARHIHMNETDAAKIGVKDNEHVSVRVDGERSLILEKVLCRVHPSFVLEFHIDTDEGNAAGLKNSDVVEIIQVDSYHQLEVVEERQILLFNCGSSSIKYKLYRMPNKQLLASGVIEHIKKEEYGQHLLQIAQDMQLYRIDAIAHRIVHGGEEFAQSIIIDERVKAAIKKLTPFAPLHNPVNLLGIEWTEKLFPNLPQVAIFDTAFHQTMPPSSFIYPIPYEYYTNYKIRKYGFHGSSHRYVMERAEVMLEMPKEKLRLISCHIGNGVSLTAIRYGISYDTTMGFTPISGVSMGTRSGNIDPGIIPYLAEIEGTDVHGVVENILNKKSGLLGISGKSNDIRDILQGIREGDERCKLAIDVFTKRIQAYIGQYLARLHGVDGIIFTAGIGENSAEIRERICAGFEHAGVVIDQHANHRATGERFISTPFSPVKVMVIPTNEELIMARDAYQLVTQMISV
;
A
#
# COMPACT_ATOMS: atom_id res chain seq x y z
N MET A 1 21.90 18.59 16.00
CA MET A 1 23.35 18.91 15.85
C MET A 1 23.65 19.19 14.40
N LYS A 2 24.24 20.34 14.06
CA LYS A 2 24.57 20.68 12.66
C LYS A 2 25.81 19.92 12.18
N ILE A 3 25.71 19.31 11.00
CA ILE A 3 26.79 18.53 10.40
C ILE A 3 26.98 18.88 8.93
N PRO A 4 28.22 18.84 8.44
CA PRO A 4 28.55 19.16 7.05
C PRO A 4 28.36 17.95 6.13
N VAL A 5 27.91 18.20 4.90
CA VAL A 5 27.63 17.20 3.86
C VAL A 5 28.88 16.91 3.02
N GLY A 6 29.18 15.63 2.82
CA GLY A 6 30.13 15.11 1.85
C GLY A 6 29.42 14.24 0.83
N ILE A 7 29.22 14.75 -0.38
CA ILE A 7 28.63 13.99 -1.49
C ILE A 7 29.69 13.04 -2.05
N SER A 8 29.42 11.75 -1.95
CA SER A 8 30.25 10.68 -2.48
C SER A 8 29.99 10.52 -3.97
N ASN A 9 30.96 10.93 -4.78
CA ASN A 9 30.98 10.59 -6.21
C ASN A 9 31.37 9.12 -6.39
N ARG A 10 31.05 8.55 -7.55
CA ARG A 10 31.55 7.24 -7.95
C ARG A 10 33.07 7.15 -7.79
N HIS A 11 33.56 6.07 -7.19
CA HIS A 11 34.97 5.88 -6.92
C HIS A 11 35.31 4.41 -6.66
N VAL A 12 36.60 4.11 -6.58
CA VAL A 12 37.12 2.77 -6.32
C VAL A 12 38.11 2.78 -5.18
N HIS A 13 38.00 1.81 -4.28
CA HIS A 13 39.06 1.42 -3.37
C HIS A 13 39.70 0.14 -3.88
N LEU A 14 41.03 0.10 -4.00
CA LEU A 14 41.75 -1.06 -4.52
C LEU A 14 42.42 -1.85 -3.38
N SER A 15 42.50 -3.17 -3.57
CA SER A 15 43.43 -4.02 -2.84
C SER A 15 44.82 -3.97 -3.47
N ARG A 16 45.85 -4.27 -2.68
CA ARG A 16 47.24 -4.35 -3.17
C ARG A 16 47.37 -5.26 -4.40
N GLU A 17 46.72 -6.43 -4.36
CA GLU A 17 46.70 -7.38 -5.47
C GLU A 17 46.18 -6.74 -6.76
N HIS A 18 45.03 -6.06 -6.71
CA HIS A 18 44.45 -5.46 -7.90
C HIS A 18 45.20 -4.19 -8.33
N LEU A 19 45.75 -3.41 -7.40
CA LEU A 19 46.63 -2.30 -7.74
C LEU A 19 47.84 -2.78 -8.55
N ASP A 20 48.46 -3.88 -8.12
CA ASP A 20 49.61 -4.47 -8.79
C ASP A 20 49.25 -4.97 -10.21
N ILE A 21 48.05 -5.54 -10.40
CA ILE A 21 47.58 -5.98 -11.73
C ILE A 21 47.30 -4.79 -12.65
N LEU A 22 46.64 -3.75 -12.13
CA LEU A 22 46.14 -2.63 -12.92
C LEU A 22 47.24 -1.63 -13.27
N PHE A 23 48.23 -1.43 -12.38
CA PHE A 23 49.27 -0.40 -12.51
C PHE A 23 50.70 -0.95 -12.50
N GLY A 24 50.91 -2.18 -12.04
CA GLY A 24 52.20 -2.85 -11.95
C GLY A 24 52.61 -3.17 -10.52
N LYS A 25 53.39 -4.23 -10.34
CA LYS A 25 53.81 -4.72 -9.01
C LYS A 25 54.55 -3.66 -8.20
N GLY A 26 54.09 -3.40 -6.98
CA GLY A 26 54.70 -2.43 -6.07
C GLY A 26 54.39 -0.98 -6.40
N TYR A 27 53.39 -0.71 -7.24
CA TYR A 27 52.97 0.64 -7.57
C TYR A 27 52.43 1.37 -6.33
N GLU A 28 52.75 2.65 -6.19
CA GLU A 28 52.25 3.51 -5.11
C GLU A 28 51.34 4.60 -5.69
N LEU A 29 50.14 4.73 -5.10
CA LEU A 29 49.16 5.74 -5.55
C LEU A 29 49.68 7.16 -5.30
N THR A 30 49.52 8.01 -6.32
CA THR A 30 49.96 9.42 -6.24
C THR A 30 48.86 10.26 -5.60
N LYS A 31 49.10 10.83 -4.42
CA LYS A 31 48.10 11.64 -3.72
C LYS A 31 47.88 13.01 -4.41
N ILE A 32 46.63 13.31 -4.79
CA ILE A 32 46.22 14.67 -5.21
C ILE A 32 45.90 15.52 -3.98
N LYS A 33 44.97 15.04 -3.14
CA LYS A 33 44.45 15.79 -2.00
C LYS A 33 43.98 14.86 -0.90
N ASP A 34 44.10 15.32 0.34
CA ASP A 34 43.47 14.65 1.47
C ASP A 34 41.94 14.70 1.33
N LEU A 35 41.32 13.59 1.70
CA LEU A 35 39.90 13.56 2.02
C LEU A 35 39.72 13.99 3.47
N ARG A 36 38.46 14.22 3.84
CA ARG A 36 38.17 14.74 5.17
C ARG A 36 38.45 13.74 6.30
N GLN A 37 38.23 12.46 6.03
CA GLN A 37 38.60 11.40 6.96
C GLN A 37 40.12 11.26 7.03
N LYS A 38 40.66 11.29 8.25
CA LYS A 38 42.11 11.33 8.48
C LYS A 38 42.80 10.12 7.85
N GLY A 39 43.81 10.40 7.02
CA GLY A 39 44.62 9.37 6.36
C GLY A 39 44.04 8.86 5.04
N GLN A 40 42.83 9.26 4.64
CA GLN A 40 42.25 8.95 3.33
C GLN A 40 42.58 10.06 2.32
N PHE A 41 42.77 9.71 1.05
CA PHE A 41 43.12 10.66 0.00
C PHE A 41 42.53 10.29 -1.36
N ALA A 42 42.33 11.29 -2.22
CA ALA A 42 42.04 11.06 -3.62
C ALA A 42 43.35 10.94 -4.40
N ALA A 43 43.49 9.87 -5.19
CA ALA A 43 44.70 9.58 -5.97
C ALA A 43 44.64 10.19 -7.38
N GLU A 44 45.77 10.44 -8.02
CA GLU A 44 45.84 10.93 -9.41
C GLU A 44 45.35 9.89 -10.41
N GLU A 45 45.49 8.64 -10.03
CA GLU A 45 45.09 7.49 -10.80
C GLU A 45 43.57 7.39 -10.92
N THR A 46 43.14 6.96 -12.11
CA THR A 46 41.76 6.59 -12.41
C THR A 46 41.76 5.26 -13.16
N ILE A 47 40.64 4.54 -13.07
CA ILE A 47 40.40 3.31 -13.82
C ILE A 47 39.06 3.41 -14.55
N ASP A 48 38.85 2.54 -15.52
CA ASP A 48 37.54 2.38 -16.12
C ASP A 48 36.80 1.21 -15.46
N ILE A 49 35.48 1.29 -15.42
CA ILE A 49 34.59 0.19 -15.03
C ILE A 49 33.71 -0.19 -16.20
N GLU A 50 33.60 -1.49 -16.48
CA GLU A 50 32.83 -2.03 -17.59
C GLU A 50 31.84 -3.10 -17.11
N GLY A 51 30.57 -2.92 -17.49
CA GLY A 51 29.48 -3.84 -17.23
C GLY A 51 28.82 -4.33 -18.53
N PRO A 52 27.79 -5.19 -18.44
CA PRO A 52 27.21 -5.86 -19.60
C PRO A 52 26.64 -4.93 -20.67
N LYS A 53 26.22 -3.70 -20.31
CA LYS A 53 25.60 -2.74 -21.24
C LYS A 53 26.49 -1.56 -21.60
N GLY A 54 27.59 -1.33 -20.89
CA GLY A 54 28.34 -0.11 -21.08
C GLY A 54 29.53 0.02 -20.14
N LYS A 55 30.20 1.16 -20.29
CA LYS A 55 31.47 1.46 -19.62
C LYS A 55 31.44 2.88 -19.06
N ILE A 56 32.02 3.06 -17.87
CA ILE A 56 32.25 4.36 -17.24
C ILE A 56 33.76 4.55 -17.12
N SER A 57 34.28 5.62 -17.74
CA SER A 57 35.71 5.90 -17.75
C SER A 57 36.12 6.90 -16.68
N HIS A 58 37.42 6.88 -16.35
CA HIS A 58 38.06 7.84 -15.44
C HIS A 58 37.50 7.86 -14.00
N VAL A 59 37.16 6.68 -13.47
CA VAL A 59 36.69 6.53 -12.10
C VAL A 59 37.88 6.64 -11.13
N ARG A 60 37.74 7.57 -10.18
CA ARG A 60 38.80 7.96 -9.24
C ARG A 60 39.11 6.84 -8.26
N ILE A 61 40.40 6.60 -8.01
CA ILE A 61 40.84 5.73 -6.92
C ILE A 61 40.98 6.56 -5.63
N LEU A 62 40.45 6.03 -4.53
CA LEU A 62 40.64 6.59 -3.20
C LEU A 62 41.59 5.71 -2.39
N GLY A 63 42.64 6.34 -1.87
CA GLY A 63 43.65 5.71 -1.03
C GLY A 63 43.41 5.94 0.47
N PRO A 64 44.09 5.18 1.34
CA PRO A 64 45.04 4.12 1.01
C PRO A 64 44.32 2.86 0.50
N GLU A 65 45.10 1.88 0.06
CA GLU A 65 44.58 0.56 -0.31
C GLU A 65 43.80 -0.09 0.83
N ARG A 66 42.81 -0.91 0.46
CA ARG A 66 41.99 -1.70 1.38
C ARG A 66 42.32 -3.19 1.25
N ASN A 67 41.82 -3.99 2.19
CA ASN A 67 42.00 -5.44 2.12
C ASN A 67 41.25 -6.08 0.94
N LYS A 68 40.13 -5.48 0.52
CA LYS A 68 39.32 -5.89 -0.63
C LYS A 68 39.08 -4.71 -1.55
N THR A 69 38.98 -5.00 -2.84
CA THR A 69 38.59 -4.00 -3.84
C THR A 69 37.09 -3.77 -3.78
N GLN A 70 36.68 -2.50 -3.84
CA GLN A 70 35.30 -2.06 -3.76
C GLN A 70 35.07 -0.94 -4.77
N VAL A 71 33.97 -1.05 -5.51
CA VAL A 71 33.52 -0.06 -6.48
C VAL A 71 32.20 0.51 -5.97
N GLU A 72 32.17 1.83 -5.77
CA GLU A 72 30.96 2.55 -5.40
C GLU A 72 30.45 3.33 -6.61
N ILE A 73 29.17 3.12 -6.95
CA ILE A 73 28.49 3.81 -8.04
C ILE A 73 27.13 4.35 -7.58
N SER A 74 26.54 5.29 -8.32
CA SER A 74 25.15 5.68 -8.08
C SER A 74 24.16 4.70 -8.73
N LYS A 75 22.87 4.81 -8.37
CA LYS A 75 21.82 3.98 -9.01
C LYS A 75 21.73 4.28 -10.51
N THR A 76 21.92 5.53 -10.89
CA THR A 76 21.97 5.99 -12.28
C THR A 76 23.09 5.31 -13.07
N ASP A 77 24.26 5.14 -12.46
CA ASP A 77 25.40 4.45 -13.09
C ASP A 77 25.15 2.96 -13.30
N GLY A 78 24.37 2.32 -12.42
CA GLY A 78 23.93 0.94 -12.58
C GLY A 78 23.18 0.73 -13.90
N TYR A 79 22.31 1.68 -14.29
CA TYR A 79 21.61 1.60 -15.57
C TYR A 79 22.56 1.70 -16.77
N VAL A 80 23.58 2.55 -16.70
CA VAL A 80 24.60 2.72 -17.76
C VAL A 80 25.43 1.45 -17.94
N LEU A 81 25.89 0.88 -16.83
CA LEU A 81 26.71 -0.34 -16.83
C LEU A 81 25.88 -1.61 -17.10
N GLY A 82 24.57 -1.57 -16.87
CA GLY A 82 23.68 -2.72 -17.01
C GLY A 82 23.73 -3.68 -15.82
N VAL A 83 23.96 -3.14 -14.62
CA VAL A 83 24.08 -3.87 -13.36
C VAL A 83 23.18 -3.24 -12.31
N ASN A 84 22.69 -4.02 -11.36
CA ASN A 84 21.81 -3.54 -10.29
C ASN A 84 22.40 -3.92 -8.92
N PRO A 85 23.48 -3.24 -8.47
CA PRO A 85 24.09 -3.50 -7.18
C PRO A 85 23.17 -3.11 -6.01
N PRO A 86 23.26 -3.82 -4.87
CA PRO A 86 22.51 -3.46 -3.68
C PRO A 86 23.06 -2.19 -3.03
N MET A 87 22.21 -1.52 -2.26
CA MET A 87 22.65 -0.47 -1.33
C MET A 87 23.28 -1.12 -0.09
N ARG A 88 24.52 -0.76 0.24
CA ARG A 88 25.31 -1.38 1.31
C ARG A 88 26.16 -0.34 2.04
N ASP A 89 26.51 -0.64 3.28
CA ASP A 89 27.53 0.13 3.98
C ASP A 89 28.89 -0.11 3.33
N SER A 90 29.70 0.95 3.19
CA SER A 90 31.05 0.81 2.64
C SER A 90 31.87 -0.19 3.48
N GLY A 91 32.27 -1.29 2.84
CA GLY A 91 32.98 -2.42 3.42
C GLY A 91 32.16 -3.71 3.51
N ASP A 92 30.83 -3.64 3.40
CA ASP A 92 29.94 -4.81 3.29
C ASP A 92 29.81 -5.25 1.82
N LEU A 93 30.71 -6.16 1.42
CA LEU A 93 30.85 -6.61 0.03
C LEU A 93 30.23 -8.00 -0.22
N ALA A 94 29.69 -8.65 0.81
CA ALA A 94 29.16 -10.00 0.67
C ALA A 94 27.94 -10.01 -0.26
N GLU A 95 27.88 -11.01 -1.14
CA GLU A 95 26.76 -11.22 -2.07
C GLU A 95 26.48 -10.01 -2.99
N THR A 96 27.50 -9.19 -3.23
CA THR A 96 27.42 -8.06 -4.16
C THR A 96 27.80 -8.51 -5.57
N PRO A 97 27.22 -7.92 -6.63
CA PRO A 97 27.57 -8.28 -8.00
C PRO A 97 29.02 -7.92 -8.32
N GLY A 98 29.59 -8.65 -9.27
CA GLY A 98 30.87 -8.36 -9.87
C GLY A 98 30.82 -7.27 -10.94
N ILE A 99 31.99 -6.75 -11.30
CA ILE A 99 32.18 -5.78 -12.40
C ILE A 99 33.61 -5.89 -12.94
N THR A 100 33.84 -5.57 -14.22
CA THR A 100 35.20 -5.49 -14.75
C THR A 100 35.81 -4.13 -14.45
N ILE A 101 37.01 -4.10 -13.89
CA ILE A 101 37.81 -2.88 -13.69
C ILE A 101 39.05 -2.91 -14.59
N ILE A 102 39.38 -1.80 -15.22
CA ILE A 102 40.40 -1.71 -16.27
C ILE A 102 41.38 -0.57 -15.95
N GLY A 103 42.65 -0.90 -15.81
CA GLY A 103 43.75 0.03 -15.55
C GLY A 103 44.72 0.08 -16.73
N PRO A 104 45.76 0.93 -16.64
CA PRO A 104 46.69 1.16 -17.74
C PRO A 104 47.54 -0.07 -18.13
N ARG A 105 47.72 -1.04 -17.22
CA ARG A 105 48.54 -2.25 -17.46
C ARG A 105 47.77 -3.56 -17.48
N GLY A 106 46.48 -3.55 -17.16
CA GLY A 106 45.70 -4.78 -17.06
C GLY A 106 44.24 -4.54 -16.70
N GLN A 107 43.48 -5.62 -16.58
CA GLN A 107 42.09 -5.61 -16.17
C GLN A 107 41.80 -6.74 -15.18
N VAL A 108 40.80 -6.55 -14.32
CA VAL A 108 40.35 -7.53 -13.33
C VAL A 108 38.84 -7.66 -13.42
N MET A 109 38.32 -8.89 -13.53
CA MET A 109 36.89 -9.17 -13.34
C MET A 109 36.63 -9.47 -11.87
N LEU A 110 36.05 -8.50 -11.16
CA LEU A 110 35.65 -8.68 -9.77
C LEU A 110 34.49 -9.69 -9.71
N GLN A 111 34.57 -10.65 -8.79
CA GLN A 111 33.47 -11.58 -8.52
C GLN A 111 32.43 -10.97 -7.56
N GLU A 112 32.88 -10.08 -6.69
CA GLU A 112 32.10 -9.30 -5.73
C GLU A 112 32.78 -7.93 -5.54
N GLY A 113 32.05 -6.94 -5.04
CA GLY A 113 32.60 -5.65 -4.61
C GLY A 113 31.93 -4.43 -5.24
N LEU A 114 30.90 -4.58 -6.07
CA LEU A 114 30.13 -3.45 -6.61
C LEU A 114 28.93 -3.11 -5.72
N ILE A 115 28.87 -1.87 -5.22
CA ILE A 115 27.78 -1.40 -4.34
C ILE A 115 27.27 -0.01 -4.73
N ILE A 116 26.06 0.31 -4.25
CA ILE A 116 25.63 1.69 -4.02
C ILE A 116 25.86 1.98 -2.54
N ALA A 117 26.62 3.01 -2.22
CA ALA A 117 26.94 3.32 -0.83
C ALA A 117 25.70 3.85 -0.08
N ALA A 118 25.36 3.22 1.04
CA ALA A 118 24.35 3.73 1.95
C ALA A 118 24.82 5.03 2.59
N ARG A 119 23.91 6.00 2.71
CA ARG A 119 24.17 7.25 3.44
C ARG A 119 24.47 6.98 4.91
N HIS A 120 25.49 7.65 5.45
CA HIS A 120 25.95 7.44 6.82
C HIS A 120 26.66 8.69 7.36
N ILE A 121 26.86 8.75 8.67
CA ILE A 121 27.59 9.82 9.34
C ILE A 121 28.86 9.23 9.96
N HIS A 122 30.00 9.80 9.61
CA HIS A 122 31.23 9.59 10.37
C HIS A 122 31.26 10.54 11.56
N MET A 123 31.59 10.05 12.76
CA MET A 123 31.76 10.87 13.95
C MET A 123 32.83 10.29 14.88
N ASN A 124 33.54 11.14 15.62
CA ASN A 124 34.36 10.70 16.73
C ASN A 124 33.52 10.50 18.00
N GLU A 125 34.11 9.87 19.02
CA GLU A 125 33.44 9.57 20.29
C GLU A 125 32.92 10.83 21.00
N THR A 126 33.62 11.96 20.88
CA THR A 126 33.20 13.22 21.50
C THR A 126 31.97 13.80 20.82
N ASP A 127 31.90 13.74 19.49
CA ASP A 127 30.74 14.19 18.73
C ASP A 127 29.54 13.26 18.91
N ALA A 128 29.78 11.95 18.95
CA ALA A 128 28.75 10.95 19.25
C ALA A 128 28.14 11.16 20.64
N ALA A 129 28.97 11.42 21.66
CA ALA A 129 28.53 11.69 23.02
C ALA A 129 27.66 12.96 23.13
N LYS A 130 27.89 13.99 22.31
CA LYS A 130 27.06 15.23 22.30
C LYS A 130 25.60 14.97 21.96
N ILE A 131 25.34 13.91 21.19
CA ILE A 131 24.01 13.51 20.74
C ILE A 131 23.65 12.11 21.25
N GLY A 132 24.31 11.61 22.30
CA GLY A 132 23.97 10.33 22.93
C GLY A 132 23.92 9.10 22.02
N VAL A 133 24.62 9.10 20.88
CA VAL A 133 24.60 8.02 19.87
C VAL A 133 25.83 7.12 20.02
N LYS A 134 25.66 5.82 19.80
CA LYS A 134 26.73 4.82 19.76
C LYS A 134 27.04 4.37 18.33
N ASP A 135 28.16 3.65 18.18
CA ASP A 135 28.53 3.05 16.90
C ASP A 135 27.44 2.10 16.40
N ASN A 136 27.14 2.18 15.10
CA ASN A 136 26.09 1.44 14.39
C ASN A 136 24.64 1.76 14.79
N GLU A 137 24.41 2.80 15.59
CA GLU A 137 23.06 3.34 15.79
C GLU A 137 22.66 4.24 14.62
N HIS A 138 21.37 4.57 14.53
CA HIS A 138 20.84 5.36 13.43
C HIS A 138 20.22 6.66 13.94
N VAL A 139 20.32 7.71 13.13
CA VAL A 139 19.69 9.01 13.38
C VAL A 139 18.86 9.44 12.17
N SER A 140 18.13 10.54 12.32
CA SER A 140 17.51 11.23 11.19
C SER A 140 18.26 12.52 10.89
N VAL A 141 18.32 12.89 9.60
CA VAL A 141 19.00 14.09 9.12
C VAL A 141 17.98 14.97 8.42
N ARG A 142 17.76 16.17 8.97
CA ARG A 142 16.94 17.20 8.35
C ARG A 142 17.78 17.99 7.35
N VAL A 143 17.24 18.11 6.14
CA VAL A 143 17.76 18.98 5.07
C VAL A 143 16.82 20.16 4.93
N ASP A 144 17.34 21.36 5.15
CA ASP A 144 16.58 22.61 5.02
C ASP A 144 16.66 23.14 3.58
N GLY A 145 15.56 23.72 3.07
CA GLY A 145 15.47 24.25 1.71
C GLY A 145 14.02 24.57 1.30
N GLU A 146 13.79 24.95 0.04
CA GLU A 146 12.43 25.20 -0.50
C GLU A 146 11.52 23.97 -0.39
N ARG A 147 12.11 22.76 -0.37
CA ARG A 147 11.46 21.49 -0.02
C ARG A 147 12.23 20.83 1.11
N SER A 148 11.91 21.21 2.34
CA SER A 148 12.48 20.55 3.53
C SER A 148 12.14 19.06 3.51
N LEU A 149 13.11 18.22 3.85
CA LEU A 149 12.94 16.77 3.93
C LEU A 149 13.73 16.19 5.12
N ILE A 150 13.33 14.99 5.55
CA ILE A 150 14.00 14.24 6.59
C ILE A 150 14.51 12.94 5.97
N LEU A 151 15.81 12.72 6.04
CA LEU A 151 16.46 11.45 5.70
C LEU A 151 16.49 10.60 6.96
N GLU A 152 15.59 9.62 7.03
CA GLU A 152 15.50 8.70 8.17
C GLU A 152 16.54 7.57 8.08
N LYS A 153 16.80 6.93 9.22
CA LYS A 153 17.67 5.73 9.32
C LYS A 153 19.05 5.95 8.69
N VAL A 154 19.70 7.06 9.04
CA VAL A 154 21.10 7.33 8.66
C VAL A 154 22.01 6.67 9.68
N LEU A 155 22.83 5.71 9.24
CA LEU A 155 23.78 4.99 10.09
C LEU A 155 24.84 5.94 10.67
N CYS A 156 25.13 5.82 11.95
CA CYS A 156 26.21 6.53 12.63
C CYS A 156 27.40 5.58 12.83
N ARG A 157 28.53 5.92 12.23
CA ARG A 157 29.81 5.22 12.40
C ARG A 157 30.68 6.02 13.36
N VAL A 158 30.98 5.44 14.51
CA VAL A 158 31.75 6.10 15.58
C VAL A 158 33.13 5.48 15.67
N HIS A 159 34.17 6.29 15.44
CA HIS A 159 35.55 5.86 15.62
C HIS A 159 36.44 7.04 16.04
N PRO A 160 37.43 6.86 16.93
CA PRO A 160 38.28 7.96 17.41
C PRO A 160 38.96 8.79 16.32
N SER A 161 39.23 8.19 15.15
CA SER A 161 39.89 8.86 14.03
C SER A 161 38.94 9.57 13.06
N PHE A 162 37.62 9.43 13.22
CA PHE A 162 36.66 10.00 12.29
C PHE A 162 36.47 11.50 12.49
N VAL A 163 36.31 12.19 11.37
CA VAL A 163 35.94 13.60 11.31
C VAL A 163 34.46 13.69 11.01
N LEU A 164 33.74 14.55 11.71
CA LEU A 164 32.29 14.68 11.60
C LEU A 164 31.86 15.06 10.18
N GLU A 165 31.13 14.16 9.50
CA GLU A 165 30.67 14.35 8.12
C GLU A 165 29.49 13.44 7.77
N PHE A 166 28.47 13.99 7.10
CA PHE A 166 27.36 13.23 6.52
C PHE A 166 27.70 12.83 5.07
N HIS A 167 27.88 11.53 4.84
CA HIS A 167 28.11 10.97 3.52
C HIS A 167 26.78 10.57 2.88
N ILE A 168 26.58 11.02 1.66
CA ILE A 168 25.41 10.70 0.83
C ILE A 168 25.87 10.51 -0.63
N ASP A 169 25.26 9.60 -1.38
CA ASP A 169 25.65 9.41 -2.78
C ASP A 169 25.16 10.57 -3.67
N THR A 170 25.63 10.58 -4.92
CA THR A 170 25.33 11.65 -5.88
C THR A 170 23.84 11.73 -6.23
N ASP A 171 23.15 10.60 -6.40
CA ASP A 171 21.74 10.59 -6.80
C ASP A 171 20.86 11.08 -5.64
N GLU A 172 21.09 10.58 -4.42
CA GLU A 172 20.36 11.05 -3.23
C GLU A 172 20.69 12.51 -2.90
N GLY A 173 21.95 12.94 -3.02
CA GLY A 173 22.34 14.33 -2.82
C GLY A 173 21.64 15.28 -3.78
N ASN A 174 21.58 14.93 -5.07
CA ASN A 174 20.85 15.71 -6.08
C ASN A 174 19.34 15.72 -5.79
N ALA A 175 18.76 14.58 -5.41
CA ALA A 175 17.35 14.48 -5.06
C ALA A 175 16.99 15.32 -3.82
N ALA A 176 17.93 15.44 -2.88
CA ALA A 176 17.78 16.26 -1.68
C ALA A 176 18.16 17.73 -1.87
N GLY A 177 18.64 18.13 -3.07
CA GLY A 177 19.09 19.49 -3.35
C GLY A 177 20.37 19.89 -2.61
N LEU A 178 21.16 18.92 -2.16
CA LEU A 178 22.39 19.12 -1.39
C LEU A 178 23.60 19.37 -2.29
N LYS A 179 24.56 20.13 -1.77
CA LYS A 179 25.91 20.31 -2.32
C LYS A 179 26.96 19.95 -1.27
N ASN A 180 28.18 19.66 -1.75
CA ASN A 180 29.33 19.46 -0.88
C ASN A 180 29.53 20.67 0.04
N SER A 181 29.80 20.40 1.33
CA SER A 181 29.95 21.39 2.40
C SER A 181 28.68 22.14 2.82
N ASP A 182 27.51 21.82 2.26
CA ASP A 182 26.25 22.24 2.86
C ASP A 182 26.16 21.72 4.30
N VAL A 183 25.31 22.35 5.10
CA VAL A 183 25.12 21.99 6.50
C VAL A 183 23.70 21.47 6.68
N VAL A 184 23.59 20.24 7.15
CA VAL A 184 22.33 19.58 7.52
C VAL A 184 22.27 19.44 9.04
N GLU A 185 21.11 19.07 9.57
CA GLU A 185 20.94 18.92 11.00
C GLU A 185 20.58 17.50 11.38
N ILE A 186 21.43 16.87 12.20
CA ILE A 186 21.04 15.66 12.94
C ILE A 186 19.91 16.05 13.86
N ILE A 187 18.78 15.40 13.66
CA ILE A 187 17.66 15.41 14.58
C ILE A 187 17.63 14.04 15.26
N GLN A 188 17.88 14.05 16.57
CA GLN A 188 17.49 12.92 17.39
C GLN A 188 15.98 12.96 17.47
N VAL A 189 15.34 11.99 16.84
CA VAL A 189 13.91 11.78 17.03
C VAL A 189 13.76 11.10 18.38
N ASP A 190 13.89 11.85 19.47
CA ASP A 190 13.59 11.38 20.85
C ASP A 190 12.08 11.14 21.06
N SER A 191 11.36 10.76 20.01
CA SER A 191 9.95 10.39 20.11
C SER A 191 9.47 9.45 19.01
N TYR A 192 10.33 8.70 18.32
CA TYR A 192 9.89 7.50 17.61
C TYR A 192 11.04 6.52 17.55
N HIS A 193 10.88 5.44 18.32
CA HIS A 193 11.81 4.33 18.52
C HIS A 193 12.68 4.42 19.79
N GLN A 194 12.03 4.57 20.96
CA GLN A 194 12.24 3.51 21.96
C GLN A 194 12.05 2.21 21.18
N LEU A 195 12.94 1.22 21.31
CA LEU A 195 12.55 -0.16 21.03
C LEU A 195 11.21 -0.33 21.75
N GLU A 196 10.10 -0.17 21.02
CA GLU A 196 8.80 -0.50 21.55
C GLU A 196 9.06 -1.95 21.89
N VAL A 197 8.96 -2.27 23.17
CA VAL A 197 8.35 -3.55 23.49
C VAL A 197 7.06 -3.46 22.69
N VAL A 198 7.08 -4.03 21.50
CA VAL A 198 5.97 -4.01 20.57
C VAL A 198 4.94 -4.79 21.34
N GLU A 199 4.09 -4.08 22.09
CA GLU A 199 3.23 -4.73 23.04
C GLU A 199 2.25 -5.52 22.19
N GLU A 200 2.43 -6.84 22.20
CA GLU A 200 1.57 -7.70 21.41
C GLU A 200 0.16 -7.56 21.96
N ARG A 201 -0.78 -7.18 21.09
CA ARG A 201 -2.19 -7.10 21.43
C ARG A 201 -2.98 -8.10 20.61
N GLN A 202 -3.94 -8.78 21.23
CA GLN A 202 -4.89 -9.61 20.50
C GLN A 202 -6.18 -8.81 20.28
N ILE A 203 -6.46 -8.53 19.01
CA ILE A 203 -7.58 -7.71 18.57
C ILE A 203 -8.68 -8.65 18.04
N LEU A 204 -9.82 -8.69 18.74
CA LEU A 204 -11.00 -9.43 18.30
C LEU A 204 -11.84 -8.56 17.37
N LEU A 205 -12.15 -9.06 16.19
CA LEU A 205 -12.88 -8.33 15.18
C LEU A 205 -14.28 -8.89 15.01
N PHE A 206 -15.27 -8.02 14.83
CA PHE A 206 -16.64 -8.38 14.52
C PHE A 206 -17.13 -7.68 13.25
N ASN A 207 -17.78 -8.46 12.40
CA ASN A 207 -18.63 -7.98 11.33
C ASN A 207 -20.03 -8.59 11.53
N CYS A 208 -20.91 -7.79 12.12
CA CYS A 208 -22.30 -8.14 12.42
C CYS A 208 -23.21 -7.64 11.29
N GLY A 209 -23.61 -8.53 10.37
CA GLY A 209 -24.57 -8.21 9.29
C GLY A 209 -25.89 -8.92 9.50
N SER A 210 -27.03 -8.43 8.98
CA SER A 210 -28.40 -8.83 9.35
C SER A 210 -28.77 -10.33 9.48
N SER A 211 -27.96 -11.25 8.94
CA SER A 211 -28.16 -12.70 9.03
C SER A 211 -26.90 -13.48 9.41
N SER A 212 -25.82 -12.80 9.81
CA SER A 212 -24.55 -13.46 10.11
C SER A 212 -23.67 -12.64 11.08
N ILE A 213 -22.88 -13.33 11.88
CA ILE A 213 -21.77 -12.76 12.66
C ILE A 213 -20.48 -13.40 12.17
N LYS A 214 -19.56 -12.58 11.66
CA LYS A 214 -18.20 -13.01 11.32
C LYS A 214 -17.24 -12.46 12.36
N TYR A 215 -16.31 -13.28 12.83
CA TYR A 215 -15.29 -12.85 13.75
C TYR A 215 -13.91 -13.39 13.38
N LYS A 216 -12.87 -12.62 13.73
CA LYS A 216 -11.47 -13.01 13.61
C LYS A 216 -10.71 -12.48 14.82
N LEU A 217 -9.67 -13.16 15.26
CA LEU A 217 -8.77 -12.72 16.31
C LEU A 217 -7.37 -12.63 15.74
N TYR A 218 -6.76 -11.45 15.77
CA TYR A 218 -5.38 -11.25 15.32
C TYR A 218 -4.46 -10.88 16.47
N ARG A 219 -3.26 -11.45 16.48
CA ARG A 219 -2.13 -10.94 17.25
C ARG A 219 -1.40 -9.89 16.42
N MET A 220 -1.41 -8.65 16.93
CA MET A 220 -0.77 -7.49 16.31
C MET A 220 0.48 -7.08 17.08
N PRO A 221 1.51 -6.55 16.38
CA PRO A 221 1.54 -6.20 14.96
C PRO A 221 2.07 -7.31 14.04
N ASN A 222 2.30 -8.52 14.57
CA ASN A 222 2.76 -9.69 13.80
C ASN A 222 1.76 -10.19 12.75
N LYS A 223 0.53 -9.65 12.72
CA LYS A 223 -0.53 -9.97 11.74
C LYS A 223 -0.92 -11.45 11.75
N GLN A 224 -0.71 -12.13 12.88
CA GLN A 224 -0.97 -13.56 13.03
C GLN A 224 -2.46 -13.79 13.34
N LEU A 225 -3.16 -14.54 12.50
CA LEU A 225 -4.53 -14.97 12.77
C LEU A 225 -4.51 -16.09 13.82
N LEU A 226 -5.17 -15.86 14.96
CA LEU A 226 -5.25 -16.82 16.07
C LEU A 226 -6.55 -17.64 16.03
N ALA A 227 -7.66 -16.99 15.69
CA ALA A 227 -8.97 -17.64 15.58
C ALA A 227 -9.84 -16.94 14.53
N SER A 228 -10.79 -17.67 13.96
CA SER A 228 -11.80 -17.11 13.07
C SER A 228 -13.05 -17.98 13.04
N GLY A 229 -14.20 -17.38 12.80
CA GLY A 229 -15.43 -18.12 12.59
C GLY A 229 -16.51 -17.28 11.92
N VAL A 230 -17.55 -17.98 11.46
CA VAL A 230 -18.76 -17.39 10.93
C VAL A 230 -19.95 -18.16 11.49
N ILE A 231 -20.96 -17.43 11.93
CA ILE A 231 -22.28 -17.95 12.24
C ILE A 231 -23.21 -17.32 11.20
N GLU A 232 -23.93 -18.15 10.44
CA GLU A 232 -24.87 -17.71 9.40
C GLU A 232 -26.32 -18.06 9.78
N HIS A 233 -27.27 -17.53 9.03
CA HIS A 233 -28.72 -17.74 9.22
C HIS A 233 -29.26 -17.29 10.60
N ILE A 234 -28.69 -16.21 11.14
CA ILE A 234 -29.03 -15.68 12.46
C ILE A 234 -30.23 -14.73 12.38
N LYS A 235 -31.15 -14.80 13.35
CA LYS A 235 -32.19 -13.77 13.56
C LYS A 235 -31.75 -12.73 14.57
N LYS A 236 -32.31 -11.51 14.48
CA LYS A 236 -31.90 -10.38 15.34
C LYS A 236 -31.99 -10.70 16.84
N GLU A 237 -32.97 -11.49 17.24
CA GLU A 237 -33.21 -11.88 18.64
C GLU A 237 -32.14 -12.83 19.18
N GLU A 238 -31.45 -13.56 18.31
CA GLU A 238 -30.46 -14.59 18.65
C GLU A 238 -29.03 -14.00 18.79
N TYR A 239 -28.82 -12.73 18.41
CA TYR A 239 -27.51 -12.08 18.41
C TYR A 239 -26.79 -12.17 19.75
N GLY A 240 -27.50 -11.89 20.85
CA GLY A 240 -26.90 -11.90 22.18
C GLY A 240 -26.38 -13.28 22.58
N GLN A 241 -27.14 -14.34 22.25
CA GLN A 241 -26.75 -15.72 22.54
C GLN A 241 -25.51 -16.12 21.73
N HIS A 242 -25.46 -15.78 20.43
CA HIS A 242 -24.31 -16.10 19.59
C HIS A 242 -23.06 -15.30 19.98
N LEU A 243 -23.19 -14.02 20.33
CA LEU A 243 -22.07 -13.22 20.84
C LEU A 243 -21.56 -13.74 22.18
N LEU A 244 -22.46 -14.19 23.06
CA LEU A 244 -22.08 -14.85 24.31
C LEU A 244 -21.31 -16.15 24.06
N GLN A 245 -21.75 -16.98 23.12
CA GLN A 245 -21.01 -18.20 22.72
C GLN A 245 -19.62 -17.86 22.21
N ILE A 246 -19.50 -16.88 21.30
CA ILE A 246 -18.19 -16.44 20.80
C ILE A 246 -17.31 -15.94 21.96
N ALA A 247 -17.87 -15.14 22.88
CA ALA A 247 -17.12 -14.66 24.03
C ALA A 247 -16.62 -15.79 24.94
N GLN A 248 -17.43 -16.84 25.14
CA GLN A 248 -17.03 -18.05 25.87
C GLN A 248 -15.89 -18.79 25.16
N ASP A 249 -16.01 -18.98 23.84
CA ASP A 249 -14.97 -19.63 23.03
C ASP A 249 -13.66 -18.83 23.04
N MET A 250 -13.74 -17.52 23.21
CA MET A 250 -12.57 -16.64 23.27
C MET A 250 -11.93 -16.53 24.67
N GLN A 251 -12.47 -17.17 25.71
CA GLN A 251 -11.91 -17.09 27.08
C GLN A 251 -10.47 -17.63 27.21
N LEU A 252 -10.05 -18.48 26.27
CA LEU A 252 -8.68 -19.02 26.20
C LEU A 252 -7.67 -17.99 25.67
N TYR A 253 -8.13 -16.84 25.19
CA TYR A 253 -7.31 -15.78 24.62
C TYR A 253 -7.31 -14.55 25.52
N ARG A 254 -6.16 -13.85 25.55
CA ARG A 254 -6.06 -12.52 26.16
C ARG A 254 -6.48 -11.50 25.11
N ILE A 255 -7.76 -11.14 25.07
CA ILE A 255 -8.25 -10.08 24.17
C ILE A 255 -7.94 -8.73 24.80
N ASP A 256 -7.24 -7.88 24.05
CA ASP A 256 -6.84 -6.54 24.51
C ASP A 256 -7.72 -5.43 23.92
N ALA A 257 -8.41 -5.68 22.79
CA ALA A 257 -9.37 -4.74 22.20
C ALA A 257 -10.36 -5.42 21.24
N ILE A 258 -11.46 -4.73 20.94
CA ILE A 258 -12.47 -5.19 19.98
C ILE A 258 -12.63 -4.21 18.82
N ALA A 259 -12.69 -4.71 17.59
CA ALA A 259 -12.84 -3.90 16.38
C ALA A 259 -14.14 -4.24 15.66
N HIS A 260 -14.98 -3.24 15.40
CA HIS A 260 -16.29 -3.41 14.76
C HIS A 260 -16.28 -2.82 13.36
N ARG A 261 -16.68 -3.63 12.37
CA ARG A 261 -16.99 -3.11 11.04
C ARG A 261 -18.35 -2.42 11.07
N ILE A 262 -18.36 -1.14 10.68
CA ILE A 262 -19.57 -0.33 10.56
C ILE A 262 -19.80 0.01 9.09
N VAL A 263 -21.00 -0.26 8.58
CA VAL A 263 -21.28 -0.08 7.15
C VAL A 263 -21.28 1.39 6.75
N HIS A 264 -21.83 2.29 7.58
CA HIS A 264 -21.96 3.70 7.20
C HIS A 264 -21.54 4.66 8.31
N GLY A 265 -20.52 5.47 8.03
CA GLY A 265 -19.97 6.49 8.94
C GLY A 265 -20.42 7.93 8.66
N GLY A 266 -21.15 8.17 7.57
CA GLY A 266 -21.58 9.53 7.23
C GLY A 266 -20.39 10.44 6.93
N GLU A 267 -20.57 11.75 7.14
CA GLU A 267 -19.48 12.74 7.01
C GLU A 267 -18.67 12.89 8.30
N GLU A 268 -19.19 12.40 9.44
CA GLU A 268 -18.56 12.60 10.75
C GLU A 268 -17.31 11.72 10.92
N PHE A 269 -17.31 10.52 10.31
CA PHE A 269 -16.25 9.53 10.50
C PHE A 269 -15.44 9.29 9.22
N ALA A 270 -14.36 10.07 9.06
CA ALA A 270 -13.37 9.93 7.98
C ALA A 270 -12.24 8.94 8.30
N GLN A 271 -12.18 8.45 9.53
CA GLN A 271 -11.18 7.50 10.01
C GLN A 271 -11.79 6.58 11.07
N SER A 272 -11.09 5.48 11.36
CA SER A 272 -11.42 4.61 12.49
C SER A 272 -11.33 5.36 13.81
N ILE A 273 -12.19 5.03 14.76
CA ILE A 273 -12.30 5.76 16.03
C ILE A 273 -12.62 4.83 17.19
N ILE A 274 -12.13 5.18 18.38
CA ILE A 274 -12.48 4.51 19.62
C ILE A 274 -13.95 4.80 19.93
N ILE A 275 -14.68 3.77 20.31
CA ILE A 275 -16.11 3.83 20.57
C ILE A 275 -16.35 4.41 21.95
N ASP A 276 -17.18 5.45 21.99
CA ASP A 276 -17.79 6.03 23.17
C ASP A 276 -19.31 6.22 22.94
N GLU A 277 -20.01 6.80 23.92
CA GLU A 277 -21.45 7.08 23.81
C GLU A 277 -21.79 8.03 22.65
N ARG A 278 -20.89 8.98 22.31
CA ARG A 278 -21.07 9.89 21.19
C ARG A 278 -21.02 9.12 19.87
N VAL A 279 -20.05 8.23 19.69
CA VAL A 279 -19.90 7.38 18.50
C VAL A 279 -21.13 6.49 18.33
N LYS A 280 -21.62 5.85 19.40
CA LYS A 280 -22.85 5.04 19.37
C LYS A 280 -24.07 5.88 18.96
N ALA A 281 -24.24 7.06 19.54
CA ALA A 281 -25.32 7.98 19.17
C ALA A 281 -25.25 8.41 17.70
N ALA A 282 -24.05 8.67 17.18
CA ALA A 282 -23.83 9.02 15.78
C ALA A 282 -24.14 7.85 14.83
N ILE A 283 -23.67 6.63 15.13
CA ILE A 283 -24.00 5.42 14.37
C ILE A 283 -25.52 5.21 14.33
N LYS A 284 -26.21 5.39 15.46
CA LYS A 284 -27.67 5.33 15.55
C LYS A 284 -28.35 6.38 14.67
N LYS A 285 -27.88 7.62 14.68
CA LYS A 285 -28.38 8.71 13.84
C LYS A 285 -28.21 8.43 12.34
N LEU A 286 -27.20 7.64 11.96
CA LEU A 286 -26.93 7.22 10.58
C LEU A 286 -27.76 6.01 10.12
N THR A 287 -28.63 5.45 10.98
CA THR A 287 -29.56 4.37 10.61
C THR A 287 -30.35 4.65 9.32
N PRO A 288 -30.88 5.87 9.06
CA PRO A 288 -31.60 6.13 7.81
C PRO A 288 -30.75 5.94 6.54
N PHE A 289 -29.42 5.99 6.62
CA PHE A 289 -28.53 5.80 5.47
C PHE A 289 -28.20 4.32 5.23
N ALA A 290 -28.25 3.49 6.28
CA ALA A 290 -28.00 2.05 6.21
C ALA A 290 -28.93 1.26 7.16
N PRO A 291 -30.25 1.25 6.89
CA PRO A 291 -31.27 0.79 7.83
C PRO A 291 -31.18 -0.69 8.19
N LEU A 292 -30.63 -1.51 7.28
CA LEU A 292 -30.45 -2.95 7.48
C LEU A 292 -29.12 -3.30 8.16
N HIS A 293 -28.18 -2.36 8.24
CA HIS A 293 -26.80 -2.65 8.65
C HIS A 293 -26.40 -1.92 9.93
N ASN A 294 -26.49 -0.59 9.97
CA ASN A 294 -26.04 0.20 11.12
C ASN A 294 -26.73 -0.20 12.44
N PRO A 295 -28.04 -0.52 12.48
CA PRO A 295 -28.67 -1.01 13.71
C PRO A 295 -28.10 -2.33 14.23
N VAL A 296 -27.73 -3.23 13.33
CA VAL A 296 -27.14 -4.54 13.68
C VAL A 296 -25.67 -4.37 14.08
N ASN A 297 -24.95 -3.45 13.43
CA ASN A 297 -23.59 -3.10 13.83
C ASN A 297 -23.58 -2.52 15.26
N LEU A 298 -24.49 -1.58 15.56
CA LEU A 298 -24.65 -0.98 16.88
C LEU A 298 -25.05 -2.02 17.94
N LEU A 299 -25.99 -2.92 17.62
CA LEU A 299 -26.35 -4.02 18.49
C LEU A 299 -25.13 -4.90 18.84
N GLY A 300 -24.26 -5.15 17.86
CA GLY A 300 -23.00 -5.85 18.07
C GLY A 300 -22.11 -5.18 19.12
N ILE A 301 -21.93 -3.85 18.99
CA ILE A 301 -21.17 -3.03 19.95
C ILE A 301 -21.77 -3.11 21.36
N GLU A 302 -23.08 -2.89 21.48
CA GLU A 302 -23.76 -2.89 22.78
C GLU A 302 -23.67 -4.24 23.51
N TRP A 303 -23.65 -5.35 22.77
CA TRP A 303 -23.45 -6.68 23.34
C TRP A 303 -22.00 -6.93 23.72
N THR A 304 -21.02 -6.57 22.88
CA THR A 304 -19.61 -6.74 23.22
C THR A 304 -19.21 -5.86 24.40
N GLU A 305 -19.79 -4.68 24.58
CA GLU A 305 -19.57 -3.84 25.77
C GLU A 305 -20.01 -4.53 27.07
N LYS A 306 -21.12 -5.28 27.02
CA LYS A 306 -21.61 -6.05 28.17
C LYS A 306 -20.76 -7.28 28.45
N LEU A 307 -20.29 -7.95 27.40
CA LEU A 307 -19.53 -9.21 27.49
C LEU A 307 -18.05 -8.99 27.82
N PHE A 308 -17.50 -7.84 27.42
CA PHE A 308 -16.11 -7.46 27.64
C PHE A 308 -16.03 -6.08 28.31
N PRO A 309 -16.52 -5.95 29.56
CA PRO A 309 -16.44 -4.70 30.28
C PRO A 309 -14.95 -4.38 30.50
N ASN A 310 -14.54 -3.15 30.18
CA ASN A 310 -13.16 -2.63 30.26
C ASN A 310 -12.27 -2.83 29.01
N LEU A 311 -12.72 -3.53 27.96
CA LEU A 311 -11.95 -3.57 26.72
C LEU A 311 -12.27 -2.34 25.84
N PRO A 312 -11.24 -1.61 25.33
CA PRO A 312 -11.48 -0.57 24.35
C PRO A 312 -12.07 -1.20 23.08
N GLN A 313 -13.11 -0.56 22.54
CA GLN A 313 -13.72 -0.96 21.29
C GLN A 313 -13.49 0.11 20.22
N VAL A 314 -13.32 -0.29 18.97
CA VAL A 314 -12.98 0.58 17.86
C VAL A 314 -13.98 0.37 16.73
N ALA A 315 -14.50 1.45 16.16
CA ALA A 315 -15.36 1.43 14.98
C ALA A 315 -14.53 1.71 13.72
N ILE A 316 -14.66 0.84 12.72
CA ILE A 316 -14.03 0.96 11.41
C ILE A 316 -15.13 1.08 10.36
N PHE A 317 -15.18 2.22 9.67
CA PHE A 317 -16.27 2.53 8.76
C PHE A 317 -15.90 2.21 7.31
N ASP A 318 -16.75 1.46 6.62
CA ASP A 318 -16.60 1.14 5.20
C ASP A 318 -16.54 2.39 4.30
N THR A 319 -17.14 3.49 4.76
CA THR A 319 -17.21 4.78 4.05
C THR A 319 -16.02 5.70 4.34
N ALA A 320 -15.16 5.38 5.31
CA ALA A 320 -14.12 6.30 5.81
C ALA A 320 -13.11 6.67 4.73
N PHE A 321 -12.57 5.68 4.02
CA PHE A 321 -11.56 5.90 2.97
C PHE A 321 -12.03 6.89 1.89
N HIS A 322 -13.34 6.91 1.62
CA HIS A 322 -13.96 7.71 0.58
C HIS A 322 -14.30 9.15 1.01
N GLN A 323 -14.10 9.53 2.28
CA GLN A 323 -14.34 10.90 2.75
C GLN A 323 -13.40 11.93 2.12
N THR A 324 -12.34 11.48 1.46
CA THR A 324 -11.39 12.32 0.73
C THR A 324 -11.86 12.74 -0.68
N MET A 325 -13.01 12.22 -1.14
CA MET A 325 -13.57 12.62 -2.43
C MET A 325 -13.85 14.13 -2.48
N PRO A 326 -13.49 14.84 -3.58
CA PRO A 326 -13.88 16.23 -3.76
C PRO A 326 -15.39 16.35 -4.02
N PRO A 327 -16.01 17.53 -3.78
CA PRO A 327 -17.43 17.76 -4.04
C PRO A 327 -17.89 17.36 -5.45
N SER A 328 -17.03 17.57 -6.45
CA SER A 328 -17.29 17.17 -7.84
C SER A 328 -17.42 15.66 -8.07
N SER A 329 -16.99 14.83 -7.13
CA SER A 329 -17.15 13.36 -7.16
C SER A 329 -18.35 12.88 -6.34
N PHE A 330 -18.72 13.61 -5.28
CA PHE A 330 -19.74 13.14 -4.33
C PHE A 330 -21.10 13.83 -4.38
N ILE A 331 -21.19 15.03 -4.95
CA ILE A 331 -22.47 15.73 -5.10
C ILE A 331 -23.26 15.09 -6.25
N TYR A 332 -24.51 14.72 -5.98
CA TYR A 332 -25.45 14.36 -7.03
C TYR A 332 -25.99 15.61 -7.73
N PRO A 333 -26.25 15.58 -9.05
CA PRO A 333 -26.83 16.69 -9.79
C PRO A 333 -28.35 16.77 -9.56
N ILE A 334 -28.75 16.93 -8.30
CA ILE A 334 -30.13 17.17 -7.82
C ILE A 334 -30.13 18.48 -7.00
N PRO A 335 -31.30 19.04 -6.61
CA PRO A 335 -31.34 20.28 -5.83
C PRO A 335 -30.39 20.23 -4.62
N TYR A 336 -29.56 21.26 -4.48
CA TYR A 336 -28.44 21.26 -3.54
C TYR A 336 -28.91 21.20 -2.07
N GLU A 337 -30.17 21.58 -1.80
CA GLU A 337 -30.73 21.50 -0.45
C GLU A 337 -30.76 20.06 0.08
N TYR A 338 -30.85 19.05 -0.80
CA TYR A 338 -30.79 17.65 -0.39
C TYR A 338 -29.43 17.28 0.22
N TYR A 339 -28.36 17.87 -0.29
CA TYR A 339 -27.05 17.74 0.34
C TYR A 339 -26.97 18.57 1.62
N THR A 340 -27.31 19.86 1.61
CA THR A 340 -27.11 20.72 2.79
C THR A 340 -27.94 20.28 3.98
N ASN A 341 -29.19 19.87 3.76
CA ASN A 341 -30.15 19.60 4.83
C ASN A 341 -30.14 18.13 5.26
N TYR A 342 -29.89 17.21 4.32
CA TYR A 342 -30.03 15.76 4.56
C TYR A 342 -28.76 14.96 4.30
N LYS A 343 -27.68 15.60 3.84
CA LYS A 343 -26.41 14.94 3.51
C LYS A 343 -26.57 13.82 2.49
N ILE A 344 -27.48 14.02 1.52
CA ILE A 344 -27.62 13.11 0.37
C ILE A 344 -26.45 13.36 -0.58
N ARG A 345 -25.51 12.42 -0.60
CA ARG A 345 -24.27 12.44 -1.39
C ARG A 345 -23.80 11.02 -1.68
N LYS A 346 -22.80 10.89 -2.53
CA LYS A 346 -22.00 9.66 -2.64
C LYS A 346 -21.17 9.48 -1.36
N TYR A 347 -21.26 8.31 -0.76
CA TYR A 347 -20.41 7.89 0.36
C TYR A 347 -19.39 6.84 -0.07
N GLY A 348 -19.79 5.88 -0.90
CA GLY A 348 -18.92 4.78 -1.31
C GLY A 348 -18.72 3.71 -0.23
N PHE A 349 -18.36 2.49 -0.63
CA PHE A 349 -18.15 1.36 0.27
C PHE A 349 -17.01 0.46 -0.23
N HIS A 350 -16.66 -0.55 0.57
CA HIS A 350 -15.43 -1.32 0.46
C HIS A 350 -14.17 -0.46 0.70
N GLY A 351 -14.28 0.61 1.49
CA GLY A 351 -13.17 1.52 1.77
C GLY A 351 -11.96 0.82 2.38
N SER A 352 -12.17 -0.11 3.33
CA SER A 352 -11.09 -0.93 3.90
C SER A 352 -10.38 -1.78 2.87
N SER A 353 -11.11 -2.35 1.91
CA SER A 353 -10.53 -3.15 0.83
C SER A 353 -9.70 -2.28 -0.12
N HIS A 354 -10.28 -1.17 -0.59
CA HIS A 354 -9.59 -0.22 -1.48
C HIS A 354 -8.34 0.37 -0.84
N ARG A 355 -8.41 0.74 0.44
CA ARG A 355 -7.27 1.23 1.22
C ARG A 355 -6.19 0.16 1.34
N TYR A 356 -6.57 -1.07 1.68
CA TYR A 356 -5.62 -2.19 1.79
C TYR A 356 -4.86 -2.42 0.49
N VAL A 357 -5.58 -2.57 -0.62
CA VAL A 357 -4.94 -2.92 -1.90
C VAL A 357 -4.12 -1.77 -2.48
N MET A 358 -4.44 -0.52 -2.14
CA MET A 358 -3.61 0.64 -2.43
C MET A 358 -2.27 0.57 -1.68
N GLU A 359 -2.28 0.30 -0.37
CA GLU A 359 -1.04 0.14 0.42
C GLU A 359 -0.19 -1.03 -0.06
N ARG A 360 -0.81 -2.09 -0.57
CA ARG A 360 -0.08 -3.21 -1.19
C ARG A 360 0.48 -2.84 -2.56
N ALA A 361 -0.26 -2.10 -3.37
CA ALA A 361 0.22 -1.59 -4.66
C ALA A 361 1.42 -0.64 -4.51
N GLU A 362 1.43 0.20 -3.48
CA GLU A 362 2.59 1.03 -3.11
C GLU A 362 3.86 0.18 -2.93
N VAL A 363 3.75 -0.94 -2.21
CA VAL A 363 4.87 -1.87 -2.02
C VAL A 363 5.25 -2.56 -3.32
N MET A 364 4.29 -3.05 -4.10
CA MET A 364 4.56 -3.75 -5.36
C MET A 364 5.18 -2.86 -6.44
N LEU A 365 4.76 -1.60 -6.50
CA LEU A 365 5.24 -0.61 -7.47
C LEU A 365 6.52 0.10 -7.00
N GLU A 366 6.98 -0.17 -5.78
CA GLU A 366 8.14 0.47 -5.15
C GLU A 366 8.05 2.01 -5.22
N MET A 367 6.83 2.55 -5.07
CA MET A 367 6.55 3.97 -5.22
C MET A 367 5.56 4.42 -4.15
N PRO A 368 5.82 5.54 -3.45
CA PRO A 368 4.91 6.07 -2.45
C PRO A 368 3.52 6.27 -3.02
N LYS A 369 2.47 5.88 -2.28
CA LYS A 369 1.07 6.02 -2.73
C LYS A 369 0.70 7.46 -3.08
N GLU A 370 1.35 8.45 -2.46
CA GLU A 370 1.19 9.88 -2.72
C GLU A 370 1.64 10.29 -4.13
N LYS A 371 2.36 9.44 -4.85
CA LYS A 371 2.77 9.66 -6.24
C LYS A 371 1.98 8.82 -7.25
N LEU A 372 1.15 7.90 -6.76
CA LEU A 372 0.44 6.94 -7.60
C LEU A 372 -0.97 7.40 -7.97
N ARG A 373 -1.38 7.05 -9.19
CA ARG A 373 -2.75 7.10 -9.68
C ARG A 373 -3.18 5.66 -9.97
N LEU A 374 -4.16 5.17 -9.23
CA LEU A 374 -4.57 3.78 -9.26
C LEU A 374 -6.07 3.67 -9.53
N ILE A 375 -6.48 2.60 -10.19
CA ILE A 375 -7.87 2.17 -10.21
C ILE A 375 -7.94 0.83 -9.48
N SER A 376 -8.59 0.79 -8.32
CA SER A 376 -8.82 -0.47 -7.61
C SER A 376 -10.20 -1.02 -7.94
N CYS A 377 -10.26 -2.28 -8.34
CA CYS A 377 -11.45 -3.01 -8.73
C CYS A 377 -11.70 -4.13 -7.71
N HIS A 378 -12.55 -3.84 -6.72
CA HIS A 378 -13.07 -4.85 -5.80
C HIS A 378 -14.21 -5.59 -6.49
N ILE A 379 -13.95 -6.81 -6.95
CA ILE A 379 -14.93 -7.61 -7.70
C ILE A 379 -15.23 -8.88 -6.89
N GLY A 380 -16.28 -8.84 -6.10
CA GLY A 380 -16.83 -9.99 -5.37
C GLY A 380 -18.33 -10.13 -5.62
N ASN A 381 -19.08 -10.61 -4.63
CA ASN A 381 -20.54 -10.62 -4.69
C ASN A 381 -21.12 -9.20 -4.76
N GLY A 382 -20.52 -8.27 -4.00
CA GLY A 382 -20.60 -6.84 -4.23
C GLY A 382 -19.42 -6.38 -5.07
N VAL A 383 -19.64 -5.39 -5.93
CA VAL A 383 -18.59 -4.88 -6.84
C VAL A 383 -18.50 -3.37 -6.71
N SER A 384 -17.29 -2.85 -6.45
CA SER A 384 -17.02 -1.42 -6.52
C SER A 384 -15.64 -1.13 -7.10
N LEU A 385 -15.54 -0.04 -7.85
CA LEU A 385 -14.28 0.49 -8.32
C LEU A 385 -13.99 1.81 -7.63
N THR A 386 -12.73 2.11 -7.39
CA THR A 386 -12.29 3.38 -6.81
C THR A 386 -11.16 3.97 -7.63
N ALA A 387 -11.31 5.23 -8.02
CA ALA A 387 -10.24 6.04 -8.55
C ALA A 387 -9.42 6.60 -7.38
N ILE A 388 -8.17 6.19 -7.30
CA ILE A 388 -7.24 6.61 -6.24
C ILE A 388 -6.22 7.55 -6.87
N ARG A 389 -6.04 8.71 -6.28
CA ARG A 389 -5.10 9.73 -6.75
C ARG A 389 -4.25 10.19 -5.58
N TYR A 390 -2.96 9.96 -5.65
CA TYR A 390 -2.00 10.45 -4.65
C TYR A 390 -2.38 10.02 -3.23
N GLY A 391 -2.64 8.73 -3.06
CA GLY A 391 -2.95 8.12 -1.76
C GLY A 391 -4.38 8.34 -1.25
N ILE A 392 -5.23 9.10 -1.97
CA ILE A 392 -6.60 9.40 -1.54
C ILE A 392 -7.65 8.83 -2.51
N SER A 393 -8.85 8.54 -1.99
CA SER A 393 -10.01 8.14 -2.78
C SER A 393 -10.60 9.36 -3.51
N TYR A 394 -10.28 9.51 -4.79
CA TYR A 394 -10.75 10.62 -5.62
C TYR A 394 -12.18 10.43 -6.13
N ASP A 395 -12.59 9.20 -6.41
CA ASP A 395 -13.95 8.84 -6.83
C ASP A 395 -14.21 7.36 -6.58
N THR A 396 -15.46 6.95 -6.47
CA THR A 396 -15.86 5.54 -6.31
C THR A 396 -17.23 5.27 -6.95
N THR A 397 -17.48 4.02 -7.32
CA THR A 397 -18.67 3.66 -8.10
C THR A 397 -19.91 3.54 -7.24
N MET A 398 -19.77 3.06 -6.01
CA MET A 398 -20.92 2.98 -5.11
C MET A 398 -21.34 4.36 -4.61
N GLY A 399 -22.64 4.49 -4.38
CA GLY A 399 -23.33 5.75 -4.25
C GLY A 399 -23.59 6.15 -2.81
N PHE A 400 -24.82 6.62 -2.59
CA PHE A 400 -25.42 6.81 -1.28
C PHE A 400 -25.63 5.43 -0.59
N THR A 401 -25.95 4.42 -1.39
CA THR A 401 -26.06 3.02 -0.95
C THR A 401 -25.17 2.10 -1.80
N PRO A 402 -24.93 0.86 -1.35
CA PRO A 402 -24.13 -0.11 -2.09
C PRO A 402 -24.74 -0.64 -3.40
N ILE A 403 -25.93 -0.17 -3.81
CA ILE A 403 -26.58 -0.64 -5.04
C ILE A 403 -26.09 0.10 -6.29
N SER A 404 -25.65 1.36 -6.12
CA SER A 404 -25.20 2.20 -7.23
C SER A 404 -23.84 1.74 -7.77
N GLY A 405 -23.59 2.05 -9.03
CA GLY A 405 -22.35 1.73 -9.73
C GLY A 405 -22.57 0.64 -10.79
N VAL A 406 -21.73 -0.39 -10.76
CA VAL A 406 -21.77 -1.50 -11.71
C VAL A 406 -22.73 -2.59 -11.27
N SER A 407 -23.17 -3.42 -12.22
CA SER A 407 -23.93 -4.64 -11.92
C SER A 407 -23.10 -5.59 -11.06
N MET A 408 -23.75 -6.33 -10.16
CA MET A 408 -23.11 -7.24 -9.21
C MET A 408 -23.72 -8.65 -9.31
N GLY A 409 -23.54 -9.50 -8.30
CA GLY A 409 -24.15 -10.84 -8.27
C GLY A 409 -25.68 -10.78 -8.35
N THR A 410 -26.31 -10.09 -7.41
CA THR A 410 -27.78 -9.93 -7.34
C THR A 410 -28.26 -8.48 -7.45
N ARG A 411 -27.31 -7.53 -7.47
CA ARG A 411 -27.61 -6.09 -7.49
C ARG A 411 -27.54 -5.53 -8.91
N SER A 412 -28.49 -4.67 -9.24
CA SER A 412 -28.63 -4.08 -10.58
C SER A 412 -27.44 -3.23 -11.02
N GLY A 413 -26.81 -2.51 -10.08
CA GLY A 413 -26.02 -1.34 -10.43
C GLY A 413 -26.93 -0.17 -10.83
N ASN A 414 -26.36 0.80 -11.53
CA ASN A 414 -27.11 1.95 -12.02
C ASN A 414 -28.13 1.56 -13.11
N ILE A 415 -29.37 2.05 -12.93
CA ILE A 415 -30.46 1.99 -13.90
C ILE A 415 -31.13 3.36 -14.01
N ASP A 416 -31.98 3.55 -15.00
CA ASP A 416 -32.81 4.75 -15.13
C ASP A 416 -33.77 4.87 -13.92
N PRO A 417 -33.75 5.99 -13.16
CA PRO A 417 -34.65 6.20 -12.03
C PRO A 417 -36.15 6.10 -12.39
N GLY A 418 -36.54 6.40 -13.63
CA GLY A 418 -37.93 6.27 -14.10
C GLY A 418 -38.44 4.82 -14.15
N ILE A 419 -37.54 3.83 -14.20
CA ILE A 419 -37.89 2.40 -14.16
C ILE A 419 -38.45 2.02 -12.78
N ILE A 420 -38.00 2.67 -11.71
CA ILE A 420 -38.36 2.30 -10.33
C ILE A 420 -39.87 2.44 -10.08
N PRO A 421 -40.51 3.61 -10.28
CA PRO A 421 -41.96 3.73 -10.12
C PRO A 421 -42.74 2.87 -11.12
N TYR A 422 -42.24 2.69 -12.35
CA TYR A 422 -42.89 1.84 -13.34
C TYR A 422 -42.92 0.37 -12.91
N LEU A 423 -41.83 -0.16 -12.36
CA LEU A 423 -41.80 -1.51 -11.79
C LEU A 423 -42.71 -1.63 -10.56
N ALA A 424 -42.82 -0.57 -9.75
CA ALA A 424 -43.69 -0.55 -8.58
C ALA A 424 -45.16 -0.77 -9.00
N GLU A 425 -45.59 -0.08 -10.06
CA GLU A 425 -46.92 -0.24 -10.65
C GLU A 425 -47.15 -1.66 -11.20
N ILE A 426 -46.19 -2.20 -11.98
CA ILE A 426 -46.32 -3.54 -12.57
C ILE A 426 -46.37 -4.65 -11.50
N GLU A 427 -45.50 -4.56 -10.50
CA GLU A 427 -45.33 -5.60 -9.49
C GLU A 427 -46.28 -5.44 -8.30
N GLY A 428 -47.13 -4.39 -8.31
CA GLY A 428 -48.06 -4.09 -7.21
C GLY A 428 -47.34 -3.87 -5.88
N THR A 429 -46.15 -3.25 -5.93
CA THR A 429 -45.30 -2.97 -4.75
C THR A 429 -44.98 -1.48 -4.66
N ASP A 430 -44.30 -1.04 -3.61
CA ASP A 430 -43.85 0.35 -3.48
C ASP A 430 -42.39 0.53 -3.95
N VAL A 431 -41.91 1.77 -3.98
CA VAL A 431 -40.53 2.11 -4.38
C VAL A 431 -39.50 1.32 -3.55
N HIS A 432 -39.76 1.14 -2.25
CA HIS A 432 -38.89 0.38 -1.37
C HIS A 432 -38.86 -1.10 -1.76
N GLY A 433 -40.01 -1.70 -2.03
CA GLY A 433 -40.15 -3.08 -2.51
C GLY A 433 -39.41 -3.34 -3.81
N VAL A 434 -39.47 -2.40 -4.77
CA VAL A 434 -38.67 -2.49 -6.01
C VAL A 434 -37.18 -2.49 -5.70
N VAL A 435 -36.69 -1.50 -4.94
CA VAL A 435 -35.26 -1.38 -4.62
C VAL A 435 -34.75 -2.61 -3.86
N GLU A 436 -35.47 -3.04 -2.82
CA GLU A 436 -35.00 -4.08 -1.92
C GLU A 436 -35.20 -5.50 -2.46
N ASN A 437 -36.33 -5.79 -3.08
CA ASN A 437 -36.65 -7.16 -3.50
C ASN A 437 -36.28 -7.43 -4.95
N ILE A 438 -36.28 -6.42 -5.82
CA ILE A 438 -35.97 -6.59 -7.24
C ILE A 438 -34.53 -6.17 -7.49
N LEU A 439 -34.19 -4.90 -7.21
CA LEU A 439 -32.90 -4.35 -7.59
C LEU A 439 -31.74 -4.88 -6.74
N ASN A 440 -31.95 -5.18 -5.45
CA ASN A 440 -30.92 -5.72 -4.56
C ASN A 440 -30.78 -7.26 -4.62
N LYS A 441 -31.88 -7.99 -4.83
CA LYS A 441 -31.94 -9.45 -4.62
C LYS A 441 -32.17 -10.28 -5.89
N LYS A 442 -32.80 -9.73 -6.93
CA LYS A 442 -33.21 -10.47 -8.13
C LYS A 442 -32.59 -9.93 -9.43
N SER A 443 -31.63 -9.01 -9.34
CA SER A 443 -31.03 -8.32 -10.49
C SER A 443 -29.59 -8.80 -10.73
N GLY A 444 -28.80 -8.01 -11.48
CA GLY A 444 -27.38 -8.31 -11.72
C GLY A 444 -27.17 -9.57 -12.55
N LEU A 445 -26.10 -10.30 -12.26
CA LEU A 445 -25.77 -11.58 -12.88
C LEU A 445 -26.92 -12.59 -12.77
N LEU A 446 -27.57 -12.67 -11.60
CA LEU A 446 -28.72 -13.54 -11.37
C LEU A 446 -29.89 -13.18 -12.27
N GLY A 447 -30.28 -11.90 -12.30
CA GLY A 447 -31.43 -11.44 -13.08
C GLY A 447 -31.26 -11.67 -14.59
N ILE A 448 -30.08 -11.36 -15.14
CA ILE A 448 -29.82 -11.50 -16.57
C ILE A 448 -29.68 -12.97 -16.95
N SER A 449 -28.87 -13.76 -16.22
CA SER A 449 -28.69 -15.18 -16.53
C SER A 449 -29.96 -16.00 -16.28
N GLY A 450 -30.76 -15.63 -15.28
CA GLY A 450 -31.89 -16.43 -14.80
C GLY A 450 -31.47 -17.74 -14.14
N LYS A 451 -30.18 -17.91 -13.81
CA LYS A 451 -29.61 -19.17 -13.30
C LYS A 451 -28.92 -19.01 -11.95
N SER A 452 -27.88 -18.20 -11.88
CA SER A 452 -27.01 -18.09 -10.69
C SER A 452 -26.45 -16.68 -10.56
N ASN A 453 -26.07 -16.29 -9.34
CA ASN A 453 -25.24 -15.12 -9.08
C ASN A 453 -23.74 -15.47 -9.01
N ASP A 454 -23.38 -16.75 -9.03
CA ASP A 454 -21.98 -17.21 -9.03
C ASP A 454 -21.40 -17.17 -10.44
N ILE A 455 -20.25 -16.49 -10.57
CA ILE A 455 -19.59 -16.33 -11.86
C ILE A 455 -19.15 -17.66 -12.48
N ARG A 456 -18.84 -18.67 -11.66
CA ARG A 456 -18.36 -19.99 -12.11
C ARG A 456 -19.47 -20.74 -12.84
N ASP A 457 -20.68 -20.71 -12.29
CA ASP A 457 -21.87 -21.32 -12.89
C ASP A 457 -22.23 -20.63 -14.20
N ILE A 458 -22.13 -19.30 -14.25
CA ILE A 458 -22.44 -18.54 -15.46
C ILE A 458 -21.41 -18.82 -16.56
N LEU A 459 -20.11 -18.84 -16.23
CA LEU A 459 -19.06 -19.20 -17.20
C LEU A 459 -19.22 -20.64 -17.70
N GLN A 460 -19.69 -21.56 -16.84
CA GLN A 460 -20.05 -22.91 -17.27
C GLN A 460 -21.25 -22.90 -18.24
N GLY A 461 -22.29 -22.12 -17.94
CA GLY A 461 -23.41 -21.92 -18.85
C GLY A 461 -22.99 -21.38 -20.22
N ILE A 462 -22.00 -20.49 -20.29
CA ILE A 462 -21.42 -20.02 -21.57
C ILE A 462 -20.79 -21.18 -22.34
N ARG A 463 -20.01 -22.05 -21.66
CA ARG A 463 -19.40 -23.23 -22.30
C ARG A 463 -20.44 -24.22 -22.82
N GLU A 464 -21.61 -24.23 -22.21
CA GLU A 464 -22.77 -25.04 -22.62
C GLU A 464 -23.65 -24.36 -23.69
N GLY A 465 -23.30 -23.15 -24.12
CA GLY A 465 -24.01 -22.41 -25.17
C GLY A 465 -25.21 -21.59 -24.69
N ASP A 466 -25.29 -21.25 -23.40
CA ASP A 466 -26.36 -20.40 -22.86
C ASP A 466 -26.11 -18.91 -23.19
N GLU A 467 -26.94 -18.38 -24.10
CA GLU A 467 -26.89 -16.98 -24.53
C GLU A 467 -27.20 -15.97 -23.43
N ARG A 468 -28.05 -16.31 -22.44
CA ARG A 468 -28.32 -15.41 -21.30
C ARG A 468 -27.15 -15.37 -20.33
N CYS A 469 -26.44 -16.48 -20.15
CA CYS A 469 -25.19 -16.48 -19.39
C CYS A 469 -24.12 -15.62 -20.07
N LYS A 470 -23.99 -15.72 -21.40
CA LYS A 470 -23.08 -14.87 -22.19
C LYS A 470 -23.45 -13.39 -22.06
N LEU A 471 -24.72 -13.06 -22.24
CA LEU A 471 -25.23 -11.70 -22.07
C LEU A 471 -24.95 -11.16 -20.65
N ALA A 472 -25.13 -11.98 -19.61
CA ALA A 472 -24.86 -11.59 -18.23
C ALA A 472 -23.39 -11.21 -18.02
N ILE A 473 -22.45 -12.00 -18.53
CA ILE A 473 -21.01 -11.70 -18.45
C ILE A 473 -20.63 -10.48 -19.29
N ASP A 474 -21.19 -10.34 -20.49
CA ASP A 474 -20.90 -9.21 -21.36
C ASP A 474 -21.39 -7.91 -20.71
N VAL A 475 -22.62 -7.86 -20.18
CA VAL A 475 -23.12 -6.70 -19.45
C VAL A 475 -22.26 -6.40 -18.22
N PHE A 476 -21.92 -7.42 -17.43
CA PHE A 476 -21.12 -7.29 -16.22
C PHE A 476 -19.73 -6.70 -16.50
N THR A 477 -18.99 -7.30 -17.43
CA THR A 477 -17.63 -6.88 -17.78
C THR A 477 -17.61 -5.52 -18.50
N LYS A 478 -18.57 -5.24 -19.40
CA LYS A 478 -18.65 -3.96 -20.10
C LYS A 478 -19.03 -2.79 -19.19
N ARG A 479 -19.87 -3.00 -18.16
CA ARG A 479 -20.14 -1.98 -17.14
C ARG A 479 -18.88 -1.64 -16.34
N ILE A 480 -18.11 -2.65 -15.94
CA ILE A 480 -16.84 -2.45 -15.23
C ILE A 480 -15.83 -1.71 -16.12
N GLN A 481 -15.65 -2.18 -17.37
CA GLN A 481 -14.80 -1.55 -18.36
C GLN A 481 -15.18 -0.08 -18.59
N ALA A 482 -16.46 0.26 -18.71
CA ALA A 482 -16.90 1.65 -18.87
C ALA A 482 -16.47 2.55 -17.70
N TYR A 483 -16.51 2.06 -16.46
CA TYR A 483 -16.02 2.81 -15.30
C TYR A 483 -14.50 2.94 -15.25
N ILE A 484 -13.76 1.92 -15.64
CA ILE A 484 -12.30 2.03 -15.80
C ILE A 484 -11.96 3.11 -16.82
N GLY A 485 -12.66 3.15 -17.96
CA GLY A 485 -12.49 4.21 -18.96
C GLY A 485 -12.77 5.62 -18.41
N GLN A 486 -13.85 5.78 -17.63
CA GLN A 486 -14.15 7.04 -16.94
C GLN A 486 -13.03 7.43 -15.96
N TYR A 487 -12.49 6.49 -15.20
CA TYR A 487 -11.42 6.77 -14.24
C TYR A 487 -10.07 7.02 -14.89
N LEU A 488 -9.74 6.36 -16.01
CA LEU A 488 -8.59 6.70 -16.83
C LEU A 488 -8.66 8.18 -17.27
N ALA A 489 -9.83 8.64 -17.71
CA ALA A 489 -10.04 10.04 -18.09
C ALA A 489 -9.94 10.99 -16.88
N ARG A 490 -10.58 10.66 -15.75
CA ARG A 490 -10.60 11.49 -14.53
C ARG A 490 -9.24 11.60 -13.83
N LEU A 491 -8.39 10.58 -13.95
CA LEU A 491 -7.05 10.54 -13.38
C LEU A 491 -5.96 11.05 -14.34
N HIS A 492 -6.33 11.34 -15.59
CA HIS A 492 -5.40 11.71 -16.67
C HIS A 492 -4.35 10.63 -16.95
N GLY A 493 -4.82 9.38 -17.05
CA GLY A 493 -3.97 8.20 -17.04
C GLY A 493 -3.74 7.66 -15.64
N VAL A 494 -3.22 6.44 -15.55
CA VAL A 494 -3.00 5.72 -14.30
C VAL A 494 -1.69 4.95 -14.35
N ASP A 495 -1.12 4.71 -13.19
CA ASP A 495 0.12 3.94 -13.05
C ASP A 495 -0.21 2.45 -12.82
N GLY A 496 -1.40 2.16 -12.26
CA GLY A 496 -1.85 0.80 -12.00
C GLY A 496 -3.36 0.57 -12.00
N ILE A 497 -3.79 -0.61 -12.43
CA ILE A 497 -5.13 -1.17 -12.24
C ILE A 497 -5.02 -2.40 -11.35
N ILE A 498 -5.81 -2.46 -10.28
CA ILE A 498 -5.74 -3.52 -9.27
C ILE A 498 -7.02 -4.33 -9.30
N PHE A 499 -6.93 -5.64 -9.44
CA PHE A 499 -8.04 -6.57 -9.25
C PHE A 499 -7.95 -7.23 -7.88
N THR A 500 -9.07 -7.23 -7.15
CA THR A 500 -9.15 -7.80 -5.81
C THR A 500 -10.54 -8.41 -5.55
N ALA A 501 -10.71 -9.05 -4.39
CA ALA A 501 -11.87 -9.79 -3.95
C ALA A 501 -12.16 -11.05 -4.78
N GLY A 502 -13.16 -11.83 -4.38
CA GLY A 502 -13.37 -13.21 -4.84
C GLY A 502 -13.31 -13.43 -6.36
N ILE A 503 -13.98 -12.61 -7.17
CA ILE A 503 -13.96 -12.74 -8.63
C ILE A 503 -12.69 -12.11 -9.21
N GLY A 504 -12.29 -10.92 -8.74
CA GLY A 504 -11.12 -10.19 -9.24
C GLY A 504 -9.82 -10.95 -9.02
N GLU A 505 -9.70 -11.69 -7.92
CA GLU A 505 -8.54 -12.52 -7.60
C GLU A 505 -8.48 -13.81 -8.41
N ASN A 506 -9.63 -14.48 -8.59
CA ASN A 506 -9.65 -15.87 -9.04
C ASN A 506 -10.05 -16.06 -10.51
N SER A 507 -10.68 -15.06 -11.15
CA SER A 507 -11.18 -15.21 -12.52
C SER A 507 -10.32 -14.49 -13.55
N ALA A 508 -9.34 -15.20 -14.11
CA ALA A 508 -8.49 -14.71 -15.19
C ALA A 508 -9.28 -14.27 -16.42
N GLU A 509 -10.32 -15.04 -16.79
CA GLU A 509 -11.20 -14.74 -17.92
C GLU A 509 -11.95 -13.40 -17.74
N ILE A 510 -12.43 -13.13 -16.52
CA ILE A 510 -13.13 -11.86 -16.24
C ILE A 510 -12.16 -10.68 -16.30
N ARG A 511 -10.95 -10.81 -15.73
CA ARG A 511 -9.92 -9.78 -15.82
C ARG A 511 -9.55 -9.49 -17.27
N GLU A 512 -9.36 -10.53 -18.07
CA GLU A 512 -9.06 -10.40 -19.50
C GLU A 512 -10.17 -9.65 -20.24
N ARG A 513 -11.42 -10.06 -20.08
CA ARG A 513 -12.58 -9.40 -20.70
C ARG A 513 -12.72 -7.92 -20.31
N ILE A 514 -12.41 -7.58 -19.06
CA ILE A 514 -12.44 -6.19 -18.55
C ILE A 514 -11.30 -5.37 -19.17
N CYS A 515 -10.10 -5.93 -19.24
CA CYS A 515 -8.91 -5.24 -19.75
C CYS A 515 -8.88 -5.14 -21.29
N ALA A 516 -9.55 -6.05 -22.00
CA ALA A 516 -9.54 -6.10 -23.46
C ALA A 516 -10.02 -4.79 -24.09
N GLY A 517 -9.22 -4.20 -24.97
CA GLY A 517 -9.52 -2.92 -25.61
C GLY A 517 -8.86 -1.73 -24.94
N PHE A 518 -8.19 -1.87 -23.78
CA PHE A 518 -7.40 -0.80 -23.16
C PHE A 518 -5.93 -0.76 -23.63
N GLU A 519 -5.57 -1.50 -24.67
CA GLU A 519 -4.21 -1.49 -25.24
C GLU A 519 -3.83 -0.08 -25.73
N HIS A 520 -4.78 0.65 -26.30
CA HIS A 520 -4.60 2.05 -26.71
C HIS A 520 -4.36 3.00 -25.53
N ALA A 521 -4.74 2.60 -24.31
CA ALA A 521 -4.52 3.34 -23.07
C ALA A 521 -3.29 2.82 -22.31
N GLY A 522 -2.49 1.94 -22.91
CA GLY A 522 -1.24 1.42 -22.32
C GLY A 522 -1.44 0.22 -21.40
N VAL A 523 -2.56 -0.49 -21.47
CA VAL A 523 -2.78 -1.75 -20.73
C VAL A 523 -2.42 -2.93 -21.63
N VAL A 524 -1.32 -3.62 -21.33
CA VAL A 524 -0.86 -4.80 -22.08
C VAL A 524 -0.76 -5.99 -21.12
N ILE A 525 -1.77 -6.85 -21.15
CA ILE A 525 -1.86 -8.04 -20.29
C ILE A 525 -0.85 -9.11 -20.73
N ASP A 526 -0.18 -9.72 -19.76
CA ASP A 526 0.53 -10.99 -19.92
C ASP A 526 -0.46 -12.12 -19.63
N GLN A 527 -0.87 -12.84 -20.67
CA GLN A 527 -1.87 -13.90 -20.57
C GLN A 527 -1.43 -15.04 -19.65
N HIS A 528 -0.15 -15.40 -19.71
CA HIS A 528 0.38 -16.48 -18.89
C HIS A 528 0.42 -16.08 -17.42
N ALA A 529 0.90 -14.87 -17.13
CA ALA A 529 0.89 -14.32 -15.78
C ALA A 529 -0.54 -14.19 -15.23
N ASN A 530 -1.49 -13.75 -16.07
CA ASN A 530 -2.91 -13.62 -15.72
C ASN A 530 -3.53 -14.96 -15.34
N HIS A 531 -3.36 -16.01 -16.15
CA HIS A 531 -3.92 -17.34 -15.89
C HIS A 531 -3.30 -18.04 -14.67
N ARG A 532 -2.05 -17.72 -14.33
CA ARG A 532 -1.34 -18.30 -13.18
C ARG A 532 -1.35 -17.41 -11.94
N ALA A 533 -2.11 -16.32 -11.95
CA ALA A 533 -2.10 -15.36 -10.85
C ALA A 533 -2.59 -15.99 -9.54
N THR A 534 -1.72 -15.95 -8.53
CA THR A 534 -2.01 -16.39 -7.16
C THR A 534 -1.29 -15.45 -6.21
N GLY A 535 -1.96 -15.01 -5.15
CA GLY A 535 -1.39 -14.02 -4.24
C GLY A 535 -1.23 -12.65 -4.93
N GLU A 536 -0.31 -11.85 -4.41
CA GLU A 536 0.06 -10.57 -5.01
C GLU A 536 0.91 -10.79 -6.27
N ARG A 537 0.47 -10.28 -7.43
CA ARG A 537 1.19 -10.48 -8.69
C ARG A 537 0.87 -9.42 -9.75
N PHE A 538 1.87 -9.08 -10.57
CA PHE A 538 1.66 -8.37 -11.82
C PHE A 538 1.15 -9.31 -12.91
N ILE A 539 0.07 -8.92 -13.59
CA ILE A 539 -0.53 -9.64 -14.72
C ILE A 539 -0.43 -8.86 -16.04
N SER A 540 0.23 -7.70 -16.01
CA SER A 540 0.65 -6.97 -17.21
C SER A 540 2.07 -7.35 -17.62
N THR A 541 2.40 -7.23 -18.90
CA THR A 541 3.78 -7.40 -19.36
C THR A 541 4.74 -6.38 -18.72
N PRO A 542 6.06 -6.67 -18.63
CA PRO A 542 7.05 -5.71 -18.12
C PRO A 542 7.06 -4.36 -18.83
N PHE A 543 6.70 -4.34 -20.13
CA PHE A 543 6.68 -3.14 -20.98
C PHE A 543 5.35 -2.40 -20.96
N SER A 544 4.30 -2.96 -20.33
CA SER A 544 3.00 -2.29 -20.20
C SER A 544 3.18 -0.95 -19.47
N PRO A 545 2.82 0.20 -20.10
CA PRO A 545 2.87 1.51 -19.45
C PRO A 545 2.01 1.58 -18.18
N VAL A 546 0.82 0.97 -18.22
CA VAL A 546 -0.05 0.79 -17.06
C VAL A 546 0.19 -0.59 -16.47
N LYS A 547 0.54 -0.68 -15.19
CA LYS A 547 0.66 -1.98 -14.51
C LYS A 547 -0.72 -2.54 -14.18
N VAL A 548 -0.88 -3.84 -14.33
CA VAL A 548 -2.10 -4.53 -13.90
C VAL A 548 -1.71 -5.55 -12.85
N MET A 549 -2.39 -5.50 -11.70
CA MET A 549 -2.06 -6.29 -10.52
C MET A 549 -3.27 -7.09 -10.06
N VAL A 550 -3.01 -8.29 -9.54
CA VAL A 550 -3.93 -9.01 -8.66
C VAL A 550 -3.40 -8.86 -7.25
N ILE A 551 -4.23 -8.37 -6.33
CA ILE A 551 -3.86 -8.18 -4.92
C ILE A 551 -5.02 -8.72 -4.07
N PRO A 552 -4.84 -9.83 -3.33
CA PRO A 552 -5.88 -10.33 -2.46
C PRO A 552 -6.21 -9.35 -1.35
N THR A 553 -7.48 -9.02 -1.16
CA THR A 553 -7.87 -8.04 -0.12
C THR A 553 -7.82 -8.67 1.26
N ASN A 554 -7.47 -7.89 2.29
CA ASN A 554 -7.59 -8.29 3.69
C ASN A 554 -8.17 -7.13 4.52
N GLU A 555 -9.50 -7.01 4.48
CA GLU A 555 -10.25 -5.96 5.19
C GLU A 555 -10.08 -6.09 6.72
N GLU A 556 -10.06 -7.32 7.24
CA GLU A 556 -9.93 -7.52 8.69
C GLU A 556 -8.54 -7.14 9.19
N LEU A 557 -7.50 -7.26 8.38
CA LEU A 557 -6.16 -6.80 8.74
C LEU A 557 -6.08 -5.27 8.81
N ILE A 558 -6.82 -4.55 7.97
CA ILE A 558 -7.00 -3.09 8.10
C ILE A 558 -7.66 -2.77 9.44
N MET A 559 -8.75 -3.45 9.77
CA MET A 559 -9.43 -3.23 11.04
C MET A 559 -8.52 -3.53 12.24
N ALA A 560 -7.74 -4.61 12.18
CA ALA A 560 -6.81 -5.00 13.24
C ALA A 560 -5.68 -3.98 13.42
N ARG A 561 -5.14 -3.43 12.32
CA ARG A 561 -4.12 -2.37 12.34
C ARG A 561 -4.64 -1.09 12.96
N ASP A 562 -5.81 -0.62 12.54
CA ASP A 562 -6.39 0.62 13.04
C ASP A 562 -6.70 0.50 14.54
N ALA A 563 -7.30 -0.61 14.95
CA ALA A 563 -7.58 -0.86 16.36
C ALA A 563 -6.31 -0.98 17.20
N TYR A 564 -5.28 -1.70 16.70
CA TYR A 564 -3.99 -1.77 17.36
C TYR A 564 -3.35 -0.39 17.56
N GLN A 565 -3.31 0.43 16.50
CA GLN A 565 -2.73 1.77 16.56
C GLN A 565 -3.46 2.67 17.55
N LEU A 566 -4.79 2.72 17.48
CA LEU A 566 -5.61 3.56 18.36
C LEU A 566 -5.47 3.16 19.82
N VAL A 567 -5.49 1.85 20.11
CA VAL A 567 -5.41 1.35 21.49
C VAL A 567 -4.00 1.51 22.07
N THR A 568 -2.96 1.31 21.27
CA THR A 568 -1.58 1.56 21.72
C THR A 568 -1.37 3.05 22.03
N GLN A 569 -1.93 3.96 21.23
CA GLN A 569 -1.86 5.41 21.49
C GLN A 569 -2.60 5.83 22.77
N MET A 570 -3.66 5.15 23.19
CA MET A 570 -4.37 5.47 24.45
C MET A 570 -3.51 5.27 25.69
N ILE A 571 -2.58 4.30 25.67
CA ILE A 571 -1.81 3.90 26.86
C ILE A 571 -0.49 4.69 26.96
N SER A 572 -0.06 5.31 25.87
CA SER A 572 1.12 6.19 25.82
C SER A 572 0.87 7.61 26.35
N VAL A 573 -0.34 7.92 26.82
CA VAL A 573 -0.77 9.18 27.45
C VAL A 573 -1.11 8.91 28.91
#